data_AF-A0A971EWW7-F1
#
_entry.id   AF-A0A971EWW7-F1
#
_cell.length_a   1.000
_cell.length_b   1.000
_cell.length_c   1.000
_cell.angle_alpha   90.00
_cell.angle_beta   90.00
_cell.angle_gamma   90.00
#
_symmetry.space_group_name_H-M   'P 1'
#
loop_
_entity.id
_entity.type
_entity.pdbx_description
1 polymer ?
#
loop_
_entity_poly.entity_id
_entity_poly.type
_entity_poly.pdbx_seq_one_letter_code
_entity_poly.pdbx_strand_id
1 'polypeptide(L)' 'WLVMIRDHIAGNLRIETEDFDYAPFAQQGGIGKVWQLFGDDLNKIIDELNEALVA' A
#
# COMPACT_ATOMS: atom_id res chain seq x y z
N TRP A 1 8.53 -0.36 -1.11
CA TRP A 1 7.23 -0.61 -0.46
C TRP A 1 6.61 0.66 0.10
N LEU A 2 7.02 1.21 1.25
CA LEU A 2 6.43 2.48 1.74
C LEU A 2 6.52 3.63 0.72
N VAL A 3 7.66 3.76 0.01
CA VAL A 3 7.80 4.73 -1.10
C VAL A 3 6.80 4.47 -2.23
N MET A 4 6.62 3.22 -2.65
CA MET A 4 5.67 2.87 -3.72
C MET A 4 4.22 3.10 -3.30
N ILE A 5 3.90 2.81 -2.03
CA ILE A 5 2.60 3.08 -1.44
C ILE A 5 2.33 4.58 -1.42
N ARG A 6 3.28 5.38 -0.92
CA ARG A 6 3.20 6.85 -0.94
C ARG A 6 3.00 7.38 -2.36
N ASP A 7 3.78 6.91 -3.32
CA ASP A 7 3.70 7.38 -4.71
C ASP A 7 2.36 6.99 -5.37
N HIS A 8 1.82 5.82 -5.04
CA HIS A 8 0.47 5.40 -5.46
C HIS A 8 -0.61 6.32 -4.86
N ILE A 9 -0.56 6.58 -3.55
CA ILE A 9 -1.52 7.47 -2.88
C ILE A 9 -1.43 8.89 -3.45
N ALA A 10 -0.23 9.40 -3.71
CA ALA A 10 -0.05 10.72 -4.32
C ALA A 10 -0.67 10.84 -5.72
N GLY A 11 -0.77 9.72 -6.47
CA GLY A 11 -1.40 9.67 -7.79
C GLY A 11 -2.89 9.36 -7.79
N ASN A 12 -3.36 8.54 -6.83
CA ASN A 12 -4.71 7.96 -6.82
C ASN A 12 -5.56 8.35 -5.60
N LEU A 13 -5.06 9.25 -4.74
CA LEU A 13 -5.71 9.78 -3.53
C LEU A 13 -6.01 8.75 -2.43
N ARG A 14 -5.73 7.47 -2.63
CA ARG A 14 -5.74 6.41 -1.61
C ARG A 14 -5.08 5.15 -2.15
N ILE A 15 -4.85 4.19 -1.27
CA ILE A 15 -4.53 2.80 -1.61
C ILE A 15 -5.48 1.86 -0.86
N GLU A 16 -5.91 0.81 -1.52
CA GLU A 16 -6.70 -0.30 -0.98
C GLU A 16 -5.91 -1.62 -1.07
N THR A 17 -6.41 -2.66 -0.40
CA THR A 17 -5.69 -3.95 -0.39
C THR A 17 -5.64 -4.58 -1.78
N GLU A 18 -6.68 -4.38 -2.59
CA GLU A 18 -6.79 -4.85 -3.97
C GLU A 18 -5.72 -4.22 -4.88
N ASP A 19 -5.22 -3.03 -4.57
CA ASP A 19 -4.18 -2.37 -5.37
C ASP A 19 -2.88 -3.19 -5.38
N PHE A 20 -2.63 -4.02 -4.37
CA PHE A 20 -1.45 -4.88 -4.32
C PHE A 20 -1.47 -6.02 -5.33
N ASP A 21 -2.63 -6.35 -5.92
CA ASP A 21 -2.76 -7.34 -6.98
C ASP A 21 -2.39 -6.79 -8.37
N TYR A 22 -2.16 -5.48 -8.47
CA TYR A 22 -1.83 -4.81 -9.72
C TYR A 22 -0.39 -4.30 -9.75
N ALA A 23 0.11 -4.00 -10.95
CA ALA A 23 1.41 -3.35 -11.11
C ALA A 23 1.37 -1.94 -10.50
N PRO A 24 2.46 -1.49 -9.84
CA PRO A 24 3.76 -2.14 -9.75
C PRO A 24 3.91 -3.16 -8.60
N PHE A 25 2.92 -3.27 -7.70
CA PHE A 25 3.03 -4.09 -6.49
C PHE A 25 3.09 -5.59 -6.79
N ALA A 26 2.24 -6.08 -7.70
CA ALA A 26 2.24 -7.48 -8.12
C ALA A 26 3.62 -7.94 -8.64
N GLN A 27 4.35 -7.04 -9.31
CA GLN A 27 5.71 -7.32 -9.82
C GLN A 27 6.76 -7.37 -8.72
N GLN A 28 6.46 -6.82 -7.54
CA GLN A 28 7.33 -6.83 -6.36
C GLN A 28 6.91 -7.90 -5.33
N GLY A 29 5.96 -8.77 -5.70
CA GLY A 29 5.46 -9.87 -4.86
C GLY A 29 4.06 -9.65 -4.26
N GLY A 30 3.39 -8.55 -4.63
CA GLY A 30 1.96 -8.29 -4.39
C GLY A 30 1.51 -8.43 -2.94
N ILE A 31 0.29 -8.96 -2.76
CA ILE A 31 -0.31 -9.19 -1.44
C ILE A 31 0.60 -10.04 -0.55
N GLY A 32 1.21 -11.10 -1.08
CA GLY A 32 2.10 -11.97 -0.29
C GLY A 32 3.30 -11.21 0.28
N LYS A 33 3.90 -10.31 -0.49
CA LYS A 33 5.05 -9.53 -0.03
C LYS A 33 4.66 -8.47 1.00
N VAL A 34 3.56 -7.76 0.77
CA VAL A 34 3.10 -6.72 1.70
C VAL A 34 2.68 -7.33 3.04
N TRP A 35 2.04 -8.51 3.03
CA TRP A 35 1.72 -9.28 4.24
C TRP A 35 2.99 -9.76 4.98
N GLN A 36 4.03 -10.18 4.26
CA GLN A 36 5.32 -10.53 4.88
C GLN A 36 5.98 -9.35 5.59
N LEU A 37 5.81 -8.13 5.06
CA LEU A 37 6.47 -6.93 5.57
C LEU A 37 5.74 -6.34 6.78
N PHE A 38 4.41 -6.35 6.75
CA PHE A 38 3.59 -5.61 7.72
C PHE A 38 2.66 -6.50 8.54
N GLY A 39 2.40 -7.74 8.11
CA GLY A 39 1.58 -8.71 8.84
C GLY A 39 0.23 -8.15 9.25
N ASP A 40 -0.10 -8.35 10.53
CA ASP A 40 -1.36 -7.91 11.13
C ASP A 40 -1.52 -6.38 11.18
N ASP A 41 -0.41 -5.63 11.13
CA ASP A 41 -0.43 -4.16 11.16
C ASP A 41 -0.72 -3.55 9.77
N LEU A 42 -0.82 -4.36 8.71
CA LEU A 42 -0.98 -3.88 7.33
C LEU A 42 -2.14 -2.90 7.18
N ASN A 43 -3.35 -3.28 7.64
CA ASN A 43 -4.54 -2.45 7.50
C ASN A 43 -4.37 -1.11 8.23
N LYS A 44 -3.83 -1.15 9.46
CA LYS A 44 -3.58 0.05 10.25
C LYS A 44 -2.60 0.99 9.55
N ILE A 45 -1.52 0.46 9.00
CA ILE A 45 -0.51 1.25 8.27
C ILE A 45 -1.12 1.87 7.01
N ILE A 46 -1.95 1.14 6.27
CA ILE A 46 -2.64 1.67 5.08
C ILE A 46 -3.57 2.82 5.47
N ASP A 47 -4.36 2.66 6.53
CA ASP A 47 -5.28 3.69 7.02
C ASP A 47 -4.50 4.95 7.44
N GLU A 48 -3.45 4.79 8.25
CA GLU A 48 -2.60 5.91 8.68
C GLU A 48 -1.93 6.63 7.51
N LEU A 49 -1.47 5.90 6.49
CA LEU A 49 -0.85 6.50 5.29
C LEU A 49 -1.87 7.20 4.40
N ASN A 50 -3.06 6.62 4.22
CA ASN A 50 -4.15 7.25 3.49
C ASN A 50 -4.57 8.56 4.17
N GLU A 51 -4.72 8.58 5.50
CA GLU A 51 -5.05 9.81 6.22
C GLU A 51 -3.93 10.86 6.16
N ALA A 52 -2.67 10.44 6.37
CA ALA A 52 -1.54 11.36 6.48
C ALA A 52 -1.12 12.00 5.13
N LEU A 53 -1.36 11.32 4.01
CA LEU A 53 -0.88 11.76 2.68
C LEU A 53 -1.96 12.38 1.80
N VAL A 54 -3.23 12.29 2.20
CA VAL A 54 -4.39 12.83 1.45
C VAL A 54 -4.91 14.13 2.09
N ALA A 55 -4.50 14.43 3.32
CA ALA A 55 -4.79 15.68 4.04
C ALA A 55 -4.04 16.90 3.50
#